data_AF-A0A1T4U5B5-F1
#
_entry.id   AF-A0A1T4U5B5-F1
#
_cell.length_a   1.000
_cell.length_b   1.000
_cell.length_c   1.000
_cell.angle_alpha   90.00
_cell.angle_beta   90.00
_cell.angle_gamma   90.00
#
_symmetry.space_group_name_H-M   'P 1'
#
loop_
_entity.id
_entity.type
_entity.pdbx_description
1 polymer ?
#
loop_
_entity_poly.entity_id
_entity_poly.type
_entity_poly.pdbx_seq_one_letter_code
_entity_poly.pdbx_strand_id
1 'polypeptide(L)'
;MGIYSHTKNSEAADLFLKWMTTAEFAELLTNEISGFFSLSNHFFDINDPIAQEMMSWRDTCDSTIRNTAQVLSRGEPNLELEVWETSVGVMSGQLTPMQAAAQLQKGLESWYQPQREFEQC
;
A
#
# COMPACT_ATOMS: atom_id res chain seq x y z
N MET A 1 -5.92 -7.75 -9.01
CA MET A 1 -5.43 -9.09 -9.43
C MET A 1 -5.32 -9.11 -10.94
N GLY A 2 -4.42 -9.93 -11.50
CA GLY A 2 -4.22 -10.02 -12.95
C GLY A 2 -4.16 -11.47 -13.43
N ILE A 3 -4.50 -11.70 -14.69
CA ILE A 3 -4.34 -13.00 -15.36
C ILE A 3 -3.00 -12.99 -16.09
N TYR A 4 -2.19 -14.02 -15.87
CA TYR A 4 -0.95 -14.20 -16.61
C TYR A 4 -1.24 -14.43 -18.11
N SER A 5 -0.66 -13.60 -18.98
CA SER A 5 -0.98 -13.57 -20.42
C SER A 5 -0.70 -14.88 -21.17
N HIS A 6 0.23 -15.71 -20.68
CA HIS A 6 0.59 -17.00 -21.32
C HIS A 6 0.01 -18.22 -20.60
N THR A 7 -1.00 -18.03 -19.74
CA THR A 7 -1.65 -19.16 -19.06
C THR A 7 -2.35 -20.09 -20.05
N LYS A 8 -2.29 -21.39 -19.80
CA LYS A 8 -3.08 -22.40 -20.53
C LYS A 8 -4.51 -22.54 -19.99
N ASN A 9 -4.81 -21.91 -18.85
CA ASN A 9 -6.08 -22.05 -18.12
C ASN A 9 -6.79 -20.69 -17.97
N SER A 10 -6.95 -19.95 -19.08
CA SER A 10 -7.51 -18.59 -19.06
C SER A 10 -8.95 -18.56 -18.56
N GLU A 11 -9.79 -19.50 -18.99
CA GLU A 11 -11.19 -19.59 -18.58
C GLU A 11 -11.35 -19.89 -17.08
N ALA A 12 -10.55 -20.82 -16.54
CA ALA A 12 -10.56 -21.12 -15.11
C ALA A 12 -10.05 -19.94 -14.28
N ALA A 13 -9.04 -19.21 -14.76
CA ALA A 13 -8.54 -18.01 -14.10
C ALA A 13 -9.60 -16.88 -14.08
N ASP A 14 -10.29 -16.66 -15.20
CA ASP A 14 -11.38 -15.69 -15.30
C ASP A 14 -12.55 -16.07 -14.37
N LEU A 15 -12.94 -17.34 -14.34
CA LEU A 15 -13.98 -17.85 -13.44
C LEU A 15 -13.61 -17.59 -11.97
N PHE A 16 -12.37 -17.90 -11.58
CA PHE A 16 -11.89 -17.65 -10.23
C PHE A 16 -11.89 -16.16 -9.87
N LEU A 17 -11.39 -15.30 -10.76
CA LEU A 17 -11.38 -13.86 -10.52
C LEU A 17 -12.80 -13.28 -10.41
N LYS A 18 -13.77 -13.79 -11.19
CA LYS A 18 -15.18 -13.43 -11.06
C LYS A 18 -15.77 -13.88 -9.73
N TRP A 19 -15.43 -15.07 -9.24
CA TRP A 19 -15.87 -15.49 -7.92
C TRP A 19 -15.31 -14.57 -6.82
N MET A 20 -14.08 -14.09 -6.96
CA MET A 20 -13.47 -13.15 -6.01
C MET A 20 -14.10 -11.75 -6.00
N THR A 21 -15.03 -11.44 -6.91
CA THR A 21 -15.82 -10.18 -6.86
C THR A 21 -17.19 -10.34 -6.18
N THR A 22 -17.52 -11.55 -5.72
CA THR A 22 -18.80 -11.85 -5.08
C THR A 22 -18.83 -11.42 -3.61
N ALA A 23 -20.04 -11.32 -3.04
CA ALA A 23 -20.24 -11.07 -1.62
C ALA A 23 -19.69 -12.22 -0.76
N GLU A 24 -19.87 -13.46 -1.20
CA GLU A 24 -19.36 -14.67 -0.52
C GLU A 24 -17.85 -14.57 -0.30
N PHE A 25 -17.08 -14.25 -1.36
CA PHE A 25 -15.64 -14.11 -1.21
C PHE A 25 -15.27 -12.91 -0.34
N ALA A 26 -15.99 -11.79 -0.45
CA ALA A 26 -15.71 -10.59 0.35
C ALA A 26 -15.90 -10.84 1.85
N GLU A 27 -16.96 -11.56 2.23
CA GLU A 27 -17.24 -11.98 3.59
C GLU A 27 -16.18 -12.97 4.08
N LEU A 28 -15.88 -14.01 3.29
CA LEU A 28 -14.88 -15.01 3.64
C LEU A 28 -13.49 -14.40 3.84
N LEU A 29 -13.06 -13.52 2.94
CA LEU A 29 -11.78 -12.84 3.06
C LEU A 29 -11.69 -12.01 4.35
N THR A 30 -12.76 -11.27 4.66
CA THR A 30 -12.78 -10.33 5.79
C THR A 30 -12.88 -11.05 7.14
N ASN A 31 -13.67 -12.13 7.21
CA ASN A 31 -13.91 -12.85 8.46
C ASN A 31 -12.88 -13.96 8.75
N GLU A 32 -12.32 -14.61 7.73
CA GLU A 32 -11.41 -15.74 7.92
C GLU A 32 -9.92 -15.34 7.92
N ILE A 33 -9.57 -14.15 7.40
CA ILE A 33 -8.19 -13.66 7.37
C ILE A 33 -8.06 -12.38 8.18
N SER A 34 -7.68 -12.53 9.45
CA SER A 34 -7.49 -11.39 10.37
C SER A 34 -6.55 -10.34 9.79
N GLY A 35 -7.00 -9.07 9.80
CA GLY A 35 -6.24 -7.93 9.30
C GLY A 35 -6.33 -7.70 7.79
N PHE A 36 -7.04 -8.55 7.05
CA PHE A 36 -7.32 -8.34 5.63
C PHE A 36 -8.79 -7.99 5.44
N PHE A 37 -9.03 -6.82 4.85
CA PHE A 37 -10.38 -6.33 4.58
C PHE A 37 -10.63 -6.32 3.08
N SER A 38 -11.80 -6.82 2.67
CA SER A 38 -12.23 -6.71 1.28
C SER A 38 -12.37 -5.24 0.86
N LEU A 39 -12.04 -4.94 -0.39
CA LEU A 39 -12.32 -3.65 -1.02
C LEU A 39 -13.71 -3.59 -1.67
N SER A 40 -14.54 -4.59 -1.41
CA SER A 40 -15.89 -4.70 -1.95
C SER A 40 -16.83 -3.65 -1.36
N ASN A 41 -17.89 -3.32 -2.12
CA ASN A 41 -19.01 -2.51 -1.67
C ASN A 41 -20.22 -3.36 -1.24
N HIS A 42 -20.04 -4.69 -1.10
CA HIS A 42 -21.08 -5.59 -0.60
C HIS A 42 -21.27 -5.41 0.91
N PHE A 43 -22.50 -5.59 1.39
CA PHE A 43 -22.82 -5.57 2.81
C PHE A 43 -22.79 -7.00 3.36
N PHE A 44 -22.06 -7.22 4.46
CA PHE A 44 -21.98 -8.48 5.18
C PHE A 44 -21.59 -8.20 6.64
N ASP A 45 -21.89 -9.13 7.53
CA ASP A 45 -21.56 -9.01 8.95
C ASP A 45 -20.09 -9.36 9.19
N ILE A 46 -19.41 -8.52 9.97
CA ILE A 46 -18.04 -8.78 10.42
C ILE A 46 -18.12 -9.43 11.79
N ASN A 47 -17.54 -10.61 11.97
CA ASN A 47 -17.71 -11.39 13.19
C ASN A 47 -16.79 -10.94 14.33
N ASP A 48 -15.59 -10.47 14.01
CA ASP A 48 -14.59 -10.06 15.00
C ASP A 48 -14.81 -8.59 15.43
N PRO A 49 -14.94 -8.29 16.73
CA PRO A 49 -15.23 -6.94 17.21
C PRO A 49 -14.08 -5.95 16.97
N ILE A 50 -12.83 -6.41 16.93
CA ILE A 50 -11.67 -5.56 16.60
C ILE A 50 -11.69 -5.25 15.10
N ALA A 51 -12.00 -6.25 14.27
CA ALA A 51 -12.17 -6.04 12.83
C ALA A 51 -13.31 -5.05 12.51
N GLN A 52 -14.42 -5.12 13.25
CA GLN A 52 -15.51 -4.14 13.17
C GLN A 52 -15.02 -2.72 13.51
N GLU A 53 -14.27 -2.56 14.61
CA GLU A 53 -13.71 -1.27 15.02
C GLU A 53 -12.77 -0.70 13.95
N MET A 54 -11.84 -1.51 13.43
CA MET A 54 -10.92 -1.09 12.37
C MET A 54 -11.66 -0.68 11.08
N MET A 55 -12.73 -1.40 10.71
CA MET A 55 -13.54 -1.03 9.54
C MET A 55 -14.30 0.27 9.75
N SER A 56 -14.78 0.53 10.97
CA SER A 56 -15.47 1.78 11.30
C SER A 56 -14.60 3.02 11.06
N TRP A 57 -13.27 2.89 11.16
CA TRP A 57 -12.36 4.00 10.87
C TRP A 57 -12.43 4.47 9.42
N ARG A 58 -12.92 3.65 8.48
CA ARG A 58 -13.11 4.08 7.08
C ARG A 58 -14.21 5.13 6.94
N ASP A 59 -15.16 5.18 7.87
CA ASP A 59 -16.24 6.17 7.88
C ASP A 59 -15.80 7.50 8.50
N THR A 60 -14.75 7.47 9.34
CA THR A 60 -14.29 8.63 10.11
C THR A 60 -12.95 9.21 9.65
N CYS A 61 -12.13 8.41 8.96
CA CYS A 61 -10.77 8.76 8.59
C CYS A 61 -10.60 8.89 7.08
N ASP A 62 -9.77 9.84 6.66
CA ASP A 62 -9.37 9.96 5.26
C ASP A 62 -8.47 8.81 4.82
N SER A 63 -8.53 8.49 3.53
CA SER A 63 -7.61 7.51 2.94
C SER A 63 -6.17 8.00 3.04
N THR A 64 -5.28 7.17 3.58
CA THR A 64 -3.85 7.47 3.60
C THR A 64 -3.25 7.18 2.23
N ILE A 65 -2.41 8.09 1.74
CA ILE A 65 -1.60 7.85 0.54
C ILE A 65 -0.38 7.02 0.92
N ARG A 66 -0.05 6.01 0.11
CA ARG A 66 1.28 5.38 0.16
C ARG A 66 2.23 6.24 -0.65
N ASN A 67 2.71 7.32 -0.04
CA ASN A 67 3.49 8.37 -0.71
C ASN A 67 4.76 7.85 -1.40
N THR A 68 5.37 6.79 -0.86
CA THR A 68 6.60 6.17 -1.37
C THR A 68 6.35 5.07 -2.41
N ALA A 69 5.12 4.61 -2.57
CA ALA A 69 4.80 3.46 -3.39
C ALA A 69 4.79 3.80 -4.90
N GLN A 70 4.68 2.74 -5.71
CA GLN A 70 4.53 2.77 -7.16
C GLN A 70 5.72 3.35 -7.92
N VAL A 71 5.75 4.66 -8.13
CA VAL A 71 6.76 5.34 -8.97
C VAL A 71 7.98 5.67 -8.14
N LEU A 72 7.78 6.16 -6.91
CA LEU A 72 8.87 6.59 -6.04
C LEU A 72 9.73 5.42 -5.53
N SER A 73 9.21 4.19 -5.58
CA SER A 73 9.94 2.98 -5.21
C SER A 73 10.70 2.30 -6.37
N ARG A 74 10.87 2.97 -7.52
CA ARG A 74 11.51 2.36 -8.73
C ARG A 74 12.92 2.86 -9.02
N GLY A 75 13.34 3.95 -8.39
CA GLY A 75 14.66 4.53 -8.60
C GLY A 75 15.73 3.89 -7.72
N GLU A 76 16.95 4.37 -7.92
CA GLU A 76 18.11 4.05 -7.09
C GLU A 76 18.70 5.38 -6.58
N PRO A 77 18.67 5.64 -5.26
CA PRO A 77 18.15 4.77 -4.21
C PRO A 77 16.61 4.61 -4.24
N ASN A 78 16.15 3.46 -3.75
CA ASN A 78 14.73 3.14 -3.64
C ASN A 78 14.09 3.88 -2.45
N LEU A 79 13.18 4.82 -2.72
CA LEU A 79 12.62 5.67 -1.68
C LEU A 79 11.88 4.90 -0.57
N GLU A 80 11.17 3.82 -0.91
CA GLU A 80 10.45 3.03 0.09
C GLU A 80 11.42 2.45 1.12
N LEU A 81 12.53 1.88 0.65
CA LEU A 81 13.56 1.30 1.52
C LEU A 81 14.25 2.38 2.35
N GLU A 82 14.60 3.52 1.74
CA GLU A 82 15.21 4.62 2.48
C GLU A 82 14.29 5.19 3.56
N VAL A 83 12.97 5.29 3.30
CA VAL A 83 12.00 5.73 4.31
C VAL A 83 11.97 4.75 5.48
N TRP A 84 12.05 3.45 5.24
CA TRP A 84 12.11 2.46 6.31
C TRP A 84 13.38 2.62 7.15
N GLU A 85 14.54 2.69 6.51
CA GLU A 85 15.84 2.83 7.18
C GLU A 85 15.93 4.12 7.99
N THR A 86 15.57 5.26 7.39
CA THR A 86 15.61 6.55 8.05
C THR A 86 14.59 6.66 9.18
N SER A 87 13.41 6.03 9.06
CA SER A 87 12.42 5.97 10.14
C SER A 87 12.97 5.22 11.36
N VAL A 88 13.63 4.08 11.15
CA VAL A 88 14.31 3.34 12.24
C VAL A 88 15.44 4.18 12.85
N GLY A 89 16.21 4.90 12.03
CA GLY A 89 17.25 5.81 12.49
C GLY A 89 16.72 6.93 13.39
N VAL A 90 15.56 7.51 13.03
CA VAL A 90 14.90 8.53 13.86
C VAL A 90 14.35 7.94 15.16
N MET A 91 13.66 6.80 15.08
CA MET A 91 13.09 6.13 16.26
C MET A 91 14.16 5.69 17.27
N SER A 92 15.34 5.30 16.79
CA SER A 92 16.48 4.90 17.61
C SER A 92 17.36 6.07 18.07
N GLY A 93 17.06 7.30 17.63
CA GLY A 93 17.83 8.51 17.97
C GLY A 93 19.18 8.63 17.25
N GLN A 94 19.46 7.78 16.26
CA GLN A 94 20.66 7.85 15.43
C GLN A 94 20.60 8.99 14.40
N LEU A 95 19.38 9.34 13.96
CA LEU A 95 19.11 10.47 13.07
C LEU A 95 18.12 11.43 13.73
N THR A 96 18.30 12.73 13.50
CA THR A 96 17.22 13.68 13.72
C THR A 96 16.19 13.60 12.58
N PRO A 97 14.92 13.97 12.81
CA PRO A 97 13.92 14.02 11.74
C PRO A 97 14.36 14.87 10.54
N MET A 98 15.09 15.95 10.78
CA MET A 98 15.59 16.84 9.72
C MET A 98 16.70 16.19 8.89
N GLN A 99 17.59 15.41 9.52
CA GLN A 99 18.61 14.64 8.79
C GLN A 99 17.99 13.54 7.93
N ALA A 100 17.00 12.82 8.48
CA ALA A 100 16.25 11.81 7.74
C ALA A 100 15.57 12.43 6.50
N ALA A 101 14.82 13.53 6.67
CA ALA A 101 14.16 14.21 5.56
C ALA A 101 15.16 14.69 4.49
N ALA A 102 16.29 15.27 4.91
CA ALA A 102 17.33 15.72 3.97
C ALA A 102 17.95 14.55 3.18
N GLN A 103 18.16 13.40 3.82
CA GLN A 103 18.65 12.20 3.12
C GLN A 103 17.65 11.73 2.06
N LEU A 104 16.37 11.61 2.41
CA LEU A 104 15.31 11.19 1.48
C LEU A 104 15.18 12.15 0.29
N GLN A 105 15.22 13.46 0.56
CA GLN A 105 15.14 14.49 -0.47
C GLN A 105 16.31 14.36 -1.46
N LYS A 106 17.54 14.22 -0.95
CA LYS A 106 18.74 14.01 -1.77
C LYS A 106 18.67 12.72 -2.60
N GLY A 107 18.12 11.65 -2.02
CA GLY A 107 17.85 10.40 -2.73
C GLY A 107 16.94 10.61 -3.93
N LEU A 108 15.82 11.32 -3.74
CA LEU A 108 14.88 11.64 -4.81
C LEU A 108 15.49 12.53 -5.90
N GLU A 109 16.22 13.59 -5.52
CA GLU A 109 16.88 14.50 -6.45
C GLU A 109 17.89 13.78 -7.35
N SER A 110 18.44 12.64 -6.95
CA SER A 110 19.40 11.93 -7.79
C SER A 110 18.78 11.34 -9.07
N TRP A 111 17.49 11.02 -9.06
CA TRP A 111 16.87 10.25 -10.15
C TRP A 111 15.44 10.67 -10.53
N TYR A 112 14.65 11.21 -9.60
CA TYR A 112 13.25 11.53 -9.84
C TYR A 112 13.09 12.92 -10.47
N GLN A 113 12.75 12.94 -11.76
CA GLN A 113 12.74 14.16 -12.58
C GLN A 113 11.97 15.35 -11.96
N PRO A 114 10.75 15.19 -11.40
CA PRO A 114 10.04 16.31 -10.79
C PRO A 114 10.79 16.98 -9.63
N GLN A 115 11.68 16.27 -8.93
CA GLN A 115 12.48 16.84 -7.84
C GLN A 115 13.74 17.54 -8.37
N ARG A 116 14.34 17.04 -9.46
CA ARG A 116 15.49 17.69 -10.12
C ARG A 116 15.16 19.04 -10.75
N GLU A 117 13.93 19.19 -11.23
CA GLU A 117 13.47 20.42 -11.87
C GLU A 117 13.04 21.48 -10.84
N PHE A 118 12.69 21.06 -9.63
CA PHE A 118 12.32 21.97 -8.54
C PHE A 118 13.51 22.83 -8.06
N GLU A 119 14.74 22.29 -8.08
CA GLU A 119 15.95 23.05 -7.74
C GLU A 119 16.34 24.12 -8.77
N GLN A 120 15.68 24.19 -9.93
CA GLN A 120 16.01 25.13 -11.03
C GLN A 120 15.15 26.41 -11.05
N CYS A 121 14.29 26.63 -10.05
CA CYS A 121 13.53 27.87 -9.84
C CYS A 121 14.06 28.66 -8.64
#